data_AF-A0A522HI78-F1
#
_entry.id   AF-A0A522HI78-F1
#
_cell.length_a   1.000
_cell.length_b   1.000
_cell.length_c   1.000
_cell.angle_alpha   90.00
_cell.angle_beta   90.00
_cell.angle_gamma   90.00
#
_symmetry.space_group_name_H-M   'P 1'
#
loop_
_entity.id
_entity.type
_entity.pdbx_description
1 polymer ?
#
loop_
_entity_poly.entity_id
_entity_poly.type
_entity_poly.pdbx_seq_one_letter_code
_entity_poly.pdbx_strand_id
1 'polypeptide(L)'
;MERIEITDKHHLALIWTCIGASNVAEALRKAADKAKVVGMTIAADLAVAKAEEAAVQMKIKNVVLAMRNGLDPDKERLIMETSKGNVFLISELFDLIEESDA
;
A
#
# COMPACT_ATOMS: atom_id res chain seq x y z
N MET A 1 6.28 -18.48 -4.62
CA MET A 1 5.73 -17.12 -4.74
C MET A 1 4.35 -17.24 -5.37
N GLU A 2 3.32 -17.09 -4.55
CA GLU A 2 1.94 -17.04 -5.04
C GLU A 2 1.54 -15.60 -5.36
N ARG A 3 0.76 -15.43 -6.43
CA ARG A 3 0.37 -14.13 -6.98
C ARG A 3 -1.14 -14.08 -7.17
N ILE A 4 -1.81 -13.24 -6.39
CA ILE A 4 -3.27 -13.12 -6.35
C ILE A 4 -3.66 -11.78 -6.98
N GLU A 5 -4.46 -11.81 -8.05
CA GLU A 5 -4.99 -10.58 -8.63
C GLU A 5 -6.12 -9.99 -7.77
N ILE A 6 -6.02 -8.70 -7.46
CA ILE A 6 -7.03 -7.96 -6.71
C ILE A 6 -8.07 -7.42 -7.70
N THR A 7 -9.26 -8.01 -7.68
CA THR A 7 -10.37 -7.61 -8.57
C THR A 7 -11.53 -6.95 -7.83
N ASP A 8 -11.54 -6.98 -6.49
CA ASP A 8 -12.55 -6.31 -5.68
C ASP A 8 -12.49 -4.80 -5.89
N LYS A 9 -13.58 -4.21 -6.39
CA LYS A 9 -13.65 -2.78 -6.73
C LYS A 9 -13.36 -1.89 -5.53
N HIS A 10 -13.85 -2.26 -4.36
CA HIS A 10 -13.63 -1.48 -3.15
C HIS A 10 -12.17 -1.57 -2.69
N HIS A 11 -11.57 -2.76 -2.75
CA HIS A 11 -10.15 -2.94 -2.48
C HIS A 11 -9.27 -2.11 -3.43
N LEU A 12 -9.56 -2.17 -4.74
CA LEU A 12 -8.87 -1.37 -5.76
C LEU A 12 -9.01 0.13 -5.49
N ALA A 13 -10.19 0.61 -5.09
CA ALA A 13 -10.41 2.02 -4.76
C ALA A 13 -9.52 2.49 -3.59
N LEU A 14 -9.34 1.67 -2.56
CA LEU A 14 -8.44 1.97 -1.44
C LEU A 14 -6.98 2.04 -1.90
N ILE A 15 -6.54 1.06 -2.70
CA ILE A 15 -5.17 1.02 -3.25
C ILE A 15 -4.89 2.28 -4.10
N TRP A 16 -5.80 2.63 -5.01
CA TRP A 16 -5.64 3.80 -5.86
C TRP A 16 -5.72 5.12 -5.08
N THR A 17 -6.48 5.15 -3.98
CA THR A 17 -6.49 6.30 -3.06
C THR A 17 -5.11 6.49 -2.43
N CYS A 18 -4.48 5.42 -1.93
CA CYS A 18 -3.14 5.51 -1.35
C CYS A 18 -2.08 5.97 -2.38
N ILE A 19 -2.07 5.37 -3.57
CA ILE A 19 -1.12 5.72 -4.64
C ILE A 19 -1.34 7.17 -5.11
N GLY A 20 -2.60 7.55 -5.38
CA GLY A 20 -2.94 8.88 -5.84
C GLY A 20 -2.62 9.97 -4.82
N ALA A 21 -2.94 9.73 -3.56
CA ALA A 21 -2.65 10.68 -2.48
C ALA A 21 -1.14 10.91 -2.29
N SER A 22 -0.32 9.86 -2.44
CA SER A 22 1.14 9.97 -2.36
C SER A 22 1.69 10.88 -3.47
N ASN A 23 1.24 10.66 -4.72
CA ASN A 23 1.62 11.49 -5.87
C ASN A 23 1.17 12.95 -5.71
N VAL A 24 -0.06 13.17 -5.25
CA VAL A 24 -0.61 14.51 -5.03
C VAL A 24 0.15 15.23 -3.91
N ALA A 25 0.40 14.57 -2.78
CA ALA A 25 1.15 15.15 -1.67
C ALA A 25 2.58 15.53 -2.08
N GLU A 26 3.26 14.67 -2.85
CA GLU A 26 4.59 14.96 -3.38
C GLU A 26 4.59 16.18 -4.32
N ALA A 27 3.64 16.23 -5.26
CA ALA A 27 3.50 17.35 -6.19
C ALA A 27 3.19 18.67 -5.45
N LEU A 28 2.29 18.62 -4.46
CA LEU A 28 1.92 19.78 -3.65
C LEU A 28 3.09 20.27 -2.79
N ARG A 29 3.88 19.38 -2.18
CA ARG A 29 5.06 19.76 -1.40
C ARG A 29 6.12 20.44 -2.28
N LYS A 30 6.42 19.86 -3.45
CA LYS A 30 7.35 20.48 -4.42
C LYS A 30 6.87 21.87 -4.87
N ALA A 31 5.57 22.04 -5.09
CA ALA A 31 4.99 23.32 -5.46
C ALA A 31 5.03 24.32 -4.29
N ALA A 32 4.72 23.87 -3.07
CA ALA A 32 4.76 24.67 -1.85
C ALA A 32 6.15 25.23 -1.59
N ASP A 33 7.21 24.40 -1.73
CA ASP A 33 8.60 24.82 -1.52
C ASP A 33 9.03 25.89 -2.53
N LYS A 34 8.61 25.74 -3.79
CA LYS A 34 8.92 26.70 -4.86
C LYS A 34 8.18 28.02 -4.67
N ALA A 35 6.92 27.98 -4.24
CA ALA A 35 6.05 29.15 -4.14
C ALA A 35 6.01 29.78 -2.73
N LYS A 36 6.58 29.10 -1.71
CA LYS A 36 6.47 29.42 -0.28
C LYS A 36 5.02 29.56 0.20
N VAL A 37 4.12 28.71 -0.31
CA VAL A 37 2.67 28.79 -0.03
C VAL A 37 2.25 27.73 0.99
N VAL A 38 1.94 28.17 2.22
CA VAL A 38 1.51 27.30 3.33
C VAL A 38 0.22 26.53 3.01
N GLY A 39 -0.70 27.11 2.24
CA GLY A 39 -1.94 26.44 1.85
C GLY A 39 -1.73 25.16 1.04
N MET A 40 -0.66 25.08 0.26
CA MET A 40 -0.31 23.86 -0.49
C MET A 40 0.26 22.77 0.42
N THR A 41 1.00 23.15 1.47
CA THR A 41 1.47 22.23 2.51
C THR A 41 0.30 21.59 3.24
N ILE A 42 -0.69 22.39 3.66
CA ILE A 42 -1.90 21.89 4.33
C ILE A 42 -2.67 20.92 3.42
N ALA A 43 -2.79 21.23 2.13
CA ALA A 43 -3.44 20.34 1.17
C ALA A 43 -2.67 19.02 0.97
N ALA A 44 -1.33 19.06 1.01
CA ALA A 44 -0.52 17.86 0.96
C ALA A 44 -0.73 16.98 2.19
N ASP A 45 -0.76 17.58 3.38
CA ASP A 45 -0.97 16.85 4.63
C ASP A 45 -2.37 16.24 4.70
N LEU A 46 -3.40 16.94 4.19
CA LEU A 46 -4.74 16.38 4.06
C LEU A 46 -4.79 15.19 3.10
N ALA A 47 -4.03 15.22 2.01
CA ALA A 47 -3.92 14.08 1.10
C ALA A 47 -3.27 12.87 1.80
N VAL A 48 -2.19 13.09 2.57
CA VAL A 48 -1.53 12.04 3.35
C VAL A 48 -2.48 11.43 4.39
N ALA A 49 -3.21 12.26 5.15
CA ALA A 49 -4.15 11.76 6.16
C ALA A 49 -5.24 10.86 5.56
N LYS A 50 -5.79 11.22 4.39
CA LYS A 50 -6.73 10.36 3.65
C LYS A 50 -6.09 9.06 3.17
N ALA A 51 -4.82 9.10 2.78
CA ALA A 51 -4.07 7.92 2.39
C ALA A 51 -3.87 6.96 3.56
N GLU A 52 -3.56 7.49 4.75
CA GLU A 52 -3.37 6.71 5.97
C GLU A 52 -4.64 5.96 6.38
N GLU A 53 -5.80 6.64 6.33
CA GLU A 53 -7.10 6.02 6.60
C GLU A 53 -7.39 4.88 5.60
N ALA A 54 -7.18 5.12 4.31
CA ALA A 54 -7.34 4.11 3.27
C ALA A 54 -6.35 2.94 3.43
N ALA A 55 -5.11 3.23 3.88
CA ALA A 55 -4.06 2.23 4.04
C ALA A 55 -4.39 1.21 5.15
N VAL A 56 -5.03 1.64 6.24
CA VAL A 56 -5.48 0.72 7.29
C VAL A 56 -6.51 -0.28 6.74
N GLN A 57 -7.52 0.22 6.01
CA GLN A 57 -8.54 -0.64 5.42
C GLN A 57 -7.97 -1.57 4.35
N MET A 58 -7.04 -1.06 3.53
CA MET A 58 -6.31 -1.83 2.52
C MET A 58 -5.50 -2.97 3.16
N LYS A 59 -4.75 -2.70 4.24
CA LYS A 59 -3.98 -3.74 4.95
C LYS A 59 -4.87 -4.87 5.45
N ILE A 60 -6.00 -4.55 6.07
CA ILE A 60 -6.97 -5.55 6.53
C ILE A 60 -7.46 -6.40 5.35
N LYS A 61 -7.84 -5.76 4.23
CA LYS A 61 -8.29 -6.48 3.04
C LYS A 61 -7.20 -7.35 2.41
N ASN A 62 -5.94 -6.92 2.42
CA ASN A 62 -4.81 -7.73 1.98
C ASN A 62 -4.66 -9.00 2.82
N VAL A 63 -4.68 -8.88 4.15
CA VAL A 63 -4.59 -10.04 5.05
C VAL A 63 -5.78 -10.98 4.85
N VAL A 64 -7.00 -10.45 4.78
CA VAL A 64 -8.20 -11.27 4.55
C VAL A 64 -8.14 -11.99 3.20
N LEU A 65 -7.66 -11.31 2.15
CA LEU A 65 -7.48 -11.92 0.84
C LEU A 65 -6.43 -13.04 0.88
N ALA A 66 -5.31 -12.80 1.56
CA ALA A 66 -4.25 -13.79 1.73
C ALA A 66 -4.79 -15.05 2.44
N MET A 67 -5.40 -14.90 3.61
CA MET A 67 -5.97 -16.01 4.38
C MET A 67 -7.00 -16.81 3.58
N ARG A 68 -7.84 -16.14 2.77
CA ARG A 68 -8.83 -16.81 1.90
C ARG A 68 -8.20 -17.66 0.79
N ASN A 69 -6.96 -17.35 0.40
CA ASN A 69 -6.19 -18.11 -0.58
C ASN A 69 -5.24 -19.12 0.08
N GLY A 70 -5.33 -19.33 1.40
CA GLY A 70 -4.52 -20.31 2.12
C GLY A 70 -3.13 -19.82 2.56
N LEU A 71 -2.86 -18.53 2.39
CA LEU A 71 -1.61 -17.89 2.81
C LEU A 71 -1.61 -17.64 4.32
N ASP A 72 -0.45 -17.84 4.96
CA ASP A 72 -0.25 -17.61 6.40
C ASP A 72 0.44 -16.26 6.64
N PRO A 73 -0.29 -15.20 7.06
CA PRO A 73 0.28 -13.87 7.26
C PRO A 73 1.33 -13.80 8.37
N ASP A 74 1.44 -14.82 9.22
CA ASP A 74 2.48 -14.89 10.27
C ASP A 74 3.81 -15.44 9.73
N LYS A 75 3.78 -16.17 8.59
CA LYS A 75 4.96 -16.78 7.95
C LYS A 75 5.32 -16.15 6.61
N GLU A 76 4.44 -15.30 6.10
CA GLU A 76 4.55 -14.74 4.77
C GLU A 76 4.49 -13.22 4.80
N ARG A 77 5.44 -12.62 4.12
CA ARG A 77 5.41 -11.20 3.80
C ARG A 77 4.49 -10.98 2.61
N LEU A 78 3.49 -10.13 2.81
CA LEU A 78 2.59 -9.68 1.76
C LEU A 78 3.15 -8.42 1.07
N ILE A 79 3.35 -8.50 -0.23
CA ILE A 79 3.84 -7.41 -1.08
C ILE A 79 2.76 -7.06 -2.10
N MET A 80 2.58 -5.78 -2.37
CA MET A 80 1.72 -5.33 -3.46
C MET A 80 2.56 -4.99 -4.69
N GLU A 81 2.12 -5.48 -5.84
CA GLU A 81 2.69 -5.13 -7.15
C GLU A 81 1.59 -4.54 -8.04
N THR A 82 1.94 -3.50 -8.81
CA THR A 82 1.07 -2.98 -9.86
C THR A 82 1.71 -3.26 -11.22
N SER A 83 0.94 -3.81 -12.16
CA SER A 83 1.43 -4.14 -13.51
C SER A 83 0.32 -3.98 -14.54
N LYS A 84 0.57 -3.16 -15.56
CA LYS A 84 -0.37 -2.85 -16.66
C LYS A 84 -1.78 -2.42 -16.20
N GLY A 85 -1.88 -1.72 -15.08
CA GLY A 85 -3.15 -1.25 -14.50
C GLY A 85 -3.84 -2.23 -13.56
N ASN A 86 -3.33 -3.46 -13.44
CA ASN A 86 -3.82 -4.44 -12.48
C ASN A 86 -2.98 -4.39 -11.20
N VAL A 87 -3.58 -4.82 -10.10
CA VAL A 87 -2.91 -4.90 -8.80
C VAL A 87 -2.88 -6.35 -8.34
N PHE A 88 -1.73 -6.77 -7.82
CA PHE A 88 -1.48 -8.12 -7.36
C PHE A 88 -1.00 -8.08 -5.91
N LEU A 89 -1.50 -9.02 -5.11
CA LEU A 89 -0.95 -9.37 -3.82
C LEU A 89 0.00 -10.56 -4.01
N ILE A 90 1.25 -10.38 -3.62
CA ILE A 90 2.31 -11.37 -3.73
C ILE A 90 2.68 -11.82 -2.33
N SER A 91 2.82 -13.13 -2.14
CA SER A 91 3.37 -13.71 -0.93
C SER A 91 4.82 -14.17 -1.14
N GLU A 92 5.68 -13.72 -0.23
CA GLU A 92 7.05 -14.20 -0.05
C GLU A 92 7.16 -14.82 1.34
N LEU A 93 7.65 -16.06 1.43
CA LEU A 93 8.00 -16.65 2.72
C LEU A 93 9.07 -15.80 3.38
N PHE A 94 9.02 -15.63 4.71
CA PHE A 94 10.20 -15.17 5.41
C PHE A 94 11.33 -16.15 5.12
N ASP A 95 12.46 -15.65 4.64
CA ASP A 95 13.72 -16.35 4.85
C ASP A 95 13.86 -16.41 6.38
N LEU A 96 13.45 -17.54 6.97
CA LEU A 96 13.93 -17.91 8.29
C LEU A 96 15.44 -17.93 8.12
N ILE A 97 16.09 -16.85 8.56
CA ILE A 97 17.49 -16.92 8.92
C ILE A 97 17.50 -18.06 9.94
N GLU A 98 17.93 -19.24 9.52
CA GLU A 98 18.24 -20.31 10.44
C GLU A 98 19.17 -19.66 11.46
N GLU A 99 18.68 -19.49 12.69
CA GLU A 99 19.54 -19.28 13.84
C GLU A 99 20.41 -20.53 13.91
N SER A 100 21.49 -20.51 13.14
CA SER A 100 22.60 -21.43 13.22
C SER A 100 23.15 -21.27 14.63
N ASP A 101 22.77 -22.22 15.49
CA ASP A 101 23.30 -22.52 16.81
C ASP A 101 24.57 -21.74 17.17
N ALA A 102 24.45 -20.85 18.17
CA ALA A 102 25.57 -20.25 18.89
C ALA A 102 25.30 -20.29 20.40
#